data_AF-A0A5N6EJ23-F1
#
_entry.id   AF-A0A5N6EJ23-F1
#
_cell.length_a   1.000
_cell.length_b   1.000
_cell.length_c   1.000
_cell.angle_alpha   90.00
_cell.angle_beta   90.00
_cell.angle_gamma   90.00
#
_symmetry.space_group_name_H-M   'P 1'
#
loop_
_entity.id
_entity.type
_entity.pdbx_description
1 polymer ?
#
loop_
_entity_poly.entity_id
_entity_poly.type
_entity_poly.pdbx_seq_one_letter_code
_entity_poly.pdbx_strand_id
1 'polypeptide(L)'
;MVKLIIPSFLGGLTLALAATIPAVPGPADNLRGLGCNICQLVLEPIVALKGDNTKYTDIQGALDNACRSLPEGQEKCENFVGVYGSLIANFLGQDLSSAAICAAVGLCEA
;
A
#
# COMPACT_ATOMS: atom_id res chain seq x y z
N MET A 1 -3.01 18.15 56.09
CA MET A 1 -4.28 17.75 56.72
C MET A 1 -5.27 17.56 55.57
N VAL A 2 -5.33 16.41 54.87
CA VAL A 2 -5.95 15.14 55.30
C VAL A 2 -7.36 15.46 55.84
N LYS A 3 -8.50 15.06 55.29
CA LYS A 3 -9.01 13.90 54.52
C LYS A 3 -10.38 14.41 53.93
N LEU A 4 -11.08 13.83 52.95
CA LEU A 4 -11.89 12.59 53.07
C LEU A 4 -12.69 12.43 51.73
N ILE A 5 -12.39 11.44 50.86
CA ILE A 5 -13.13 10.16 50.63
C ILE A 5 -14.56 10.36 50.01
N ILE A 6 -14.76 10.22 48.69
CA ILE A 6 -15.11 9.03 47.83
C ILE A 6 -16.58 8.55 47.97
N PRO A 7 -17.32 8.44 46.85
CA PRO A 7 -17.71 7.11 46.36
C PRO A 7 -17.39 6.98 44.86
N SER A 8 -16.55 6.04 44.45
CA SER A 8 -17.01 4.72 44.00
C SER A 8 -18.02 4.79 42.85
N PHE A 9 -17.54 5.09 41.64
CA PHE A 9 -18.15 4.58 40.41
C PHE A 9 -17.16 3.61 39.75
N LEU A 10 -17.00 2.45 40.39
CA LEU A 10 -16.61 1.23 39.68
C LEU A 10 -17.83 0.81 38.85
N GLY A 11 -17.68 0.84 37.52
CA GLY A 11 -18.60 0.14 36.63
C GLY A 11 -18.67 0.71 35.22
N GLY A 12 -17.89 0.15 34.30
CA GLY A 12 -18.23 0.18 32.88
C GLY A 12 -17.08 0.40 31.91
N LEU A 13 -16.64 -0.70 31.29
CA LEU A 13 -16.22 -0.80 29.88
C LEU A 13 -16.77 0.39 29.05
N THR A 14 -15.97 1.19 28.34
CA THR A 14 -15.64 0.87 26.95
C THR A 14 -14.72 1.90 26.30
N LEU A 15 -13.85 1.36 25.45
CA LEU A 15 -13.38 1.89 24.16
C LEU A 15 -12.37 3.04 24.17
N ALA A 16 -11.18 2.67 23.69
CA ALA A 16 -10.21 3.55 23.06
C ALA A 16 -10.89 4.66 22.25
N LEU A 17 -10.61 5.91 22.59
CA LEU A 17 -10.60 6.97 21.59
C LEU A 17 -9.26 6.87 20.83
N ALA A 18 -9.12 5.79 20.05
CA ALA A 18 -8.50 5.96 18.75
C ALA A 18 -9.38 7.00 18.06
N ALA A 19 -8.83 8.18 17.80
CA ALA A 19 -9.53 9.21 17.07
C ALA A 19 -9.88 8.65 15.69
N THR A 20 -11.09 8.14 15.51
CA THR A 20 -11.68 7.89 14.21
C THR A 20 -12.09 9.25 13.65
N ILE A 21 -11.09 10.04 13.29
CA ILE A 21 -11.28 11.09 12.30
C ILE A 21 -11.59 10.30 11.02
N PRO A 22 -12.80 10.40 10.44
CA PRO A 22 -12.98 9.88 9.09
C PRO A 22 -11.99 10.67 8.23
N ALA A 23 -10.97 9.98 7.72
CA ALA A 23 -10.14 10.54 6.67
C ALA A 23 -11.10 10.87 5.52
N VAL A 24 -11.42 12.15 5.37
CA VAL A 24 -12.22 12.63 4.23
C VAL A 24 -11.20 12.81 3.10
N PRO A 25 -11.13 11.91 2.11
CA PRO A 25 -10.18 12.05 1.03
C PRO A 25 -10.47 13.34 0.27
N GLY A 26 -9.48 14.23 0.20
CA GLY A 26 -9.57 15.43 -0.62
C GLY A 26 -9.53 15.10 -2.12
N PRO A 27 -9.70 16.09 -3.01
CA PRO A 27 -9.58 15.88 -4.45
C PRO A 27 -8.19 15.34 -4.87
N ALA A 28 -7.14 15.55 -4.07
CA ALA A 28 -5.82 14.93 -4.26
C ALA A 28 -5.74 13.48 -3.76
N ASP A 29 -6.56 13.08 -2.79
CA ASP A 29 -6.61 11.70 -2.28
C ASP A 29 -7.30 10.75 -3.27
N ASN A 30 -8.22 11.23 -4.12
CA ASN A 30 -8.78 10.38 -5.17
C ASN A 30 -7.73 10.01 -6.23
N LEU A 31 -6.80 10.92 -6.56
CA LEU A 31 -5.69 10.60 -7.46
C LEU A 31 -4.65 9.70 -6.80
N ARG A 32 -4.32 9.95 -5.53
CA ARG A 32 -3.42 9.09 -4.75
C ARG A 32 -4.01 7.69 -4.57
N GLY A 33 -5.30 7.58 -4.24
CA GLY A 33 -6.02 6.31 -4.12
C GLY A 33 -6.08 5.53 -5.44
N LEU A 34 -6.30 6.21 -6.57
CA LEU A 34 -6.21 5.58 -7.89
C LEU A 34 -4.79 5.06 -8.16
N GLY A 35 -3.76 5.85 -7.82
CA GLY A 35 -2.35 5.45 -7.92
C GLY A 35 -2.00 4.26 -7.03
N CYS A 36 -2.49 4.23 -5.79
CA CYS A 36 -2.33 3.13 -4.85
C CYS A 36 -2.92 1.83 -5.42
N ASN A 37 -4.17 1.89 -5.91
CA ASN A 37 -4.85 0.74 -6.50
C ASN A 37 -4.11 0.19 -7.72
N ILE A 38 -3.66 1.06 -8.63
CA ILE A 38 -2.89 0.64 -9.81
C ILE A 38 -1.57 -0.02 -9.38
N CYS A 39 -0.87 0.58 -8.42
CA CYS A 39 0.38 0.04 -7.91
C CYS A 39 0.19 -1.36 -7.29
N GLN A 40 -0.84 -1.53 -6.44
CA GLN A 40 -1.12 -2.83 -5.83
C GLN A 40 -1.52 -3.87 -6.87
N LEU A 41 -2.42 -3.50 -7.80
CA LEU A 41 -2.88 -4.40 -8.87
C LEU A 41 -1.73 -4.94 -9.74
N VAL A 42 -0.72 -4.10 -10.00
CA VAL A 42 0.46 -4.49 -10.78
C VAL A 42 1.41 -5.37 -9.97
N LEU A 43 1.61 -5.08 -8.67
CA LEU A 43 2.64 -5.73 -7.86
C LEU A 43 2.19 -6.99 -7.14
N GLU A 44 0.93 -7.10 -6.74
CA GLU A 44 0.38 -8.29 -6.08
C GLU A 44 0.67 -9.60 -6.84
N PRO A 45 0.39 -9.73 -8.15
CA PRO A 45 0.68 -10.96 -8.87
C PRO A 45 2.18 -11.26 -8.92
N ILE A 46 3.03 -10.23 -9.00
CA ILE A 46 4.49 -10.37 -9.09
C ILE A 46 5.09 -10.86 -7.76
N VAL A 47 4.55 -10.39 -6.63
CA VAL A 47 4.96 -10.82 -5.29
C VAL A 47 4.42 -12.23 -5.00
N ALA A 48 3.20 -12.55 -5.42
CA ALA A 48 2.60 -13.87 -5.21
C ALA A 48 3.37 -15.00 -5.93
N LEU A 49 3.89 -14.74 -7.13
CA LEU A 49 4.69 -15.69 -7.90
C LEU A 49 6.05 -16.02 -7.25
N LYS A 50 6.56 -15.17 -6.34
CA LYS A 50 7.86 -15.34 -5.69
C LYS A 50 7.98 -16.59 -4.83
N GLY A 51 6.85 -17.11 -4.31
CA GLY A 51 6.82 -18.33 -3.51
C GLY A 51 7.36 -19.58 -4.23
N ASP A 52 7.38 -19.56 -5.56
CA ASP A 52 7.64 -20.75 -6.39
C ASP A 52 9.07 -20.84 -6.97
N ASN A 53 10.08 -20.25 -6.33
CA ASN A 53 11.48 -20.26 -6.81
C ASN A 53 11.71 -19.59 -8.17
N THR A 54 10.81 -18.70 -8.61
CA THR A 54 11.10 -17.78 -9.71
C THR A 54 12.15 -16.79 -9.22
N LYS A 55 13.42 -17.14 -9.40
CA LYS A 55 14.46 -16.15 -9.65
C LYS A 55 13.89 -15.25 -10.73
N TYR A 56 13.58 -14.02 -10.36
CA TYR A 56 13.13 -13.01 -11.29
C TYR A 56 14.22 -12.75 -12.32
N THR A 57 14.35 -13.62 -13.32
CA THR A 57 15.33 -13.45 -14.39
C THR A 57 14.95 -12.28 -15.28
N ASP A 58 13.71 -11.78 -15.15
CA ASP A 58 13.23 -10.56 -15.80
C ASP A 58 12.07 -9.88 -15.02
N ILE A 59 12.36 -9.15 -13.92
CA ILE A 59 11.34 -8.35 -13.20
C ILE A 59 10.73 -7.30 -14.14
N GLN A 60 11.56 -6.73 -15.02
CA GLN A 60 11.10 -5.76 -16.01
C GLN A 60 10.02 -6.37 -16.91
N GLY A 61 10.27 -7.55 -17.47
CA GLY A 61 9.28 -8.28 -18.27
C GLY A 61 8.02 -8.64 -17.50
N ALA A 62 8.10 -8.90 -16.19
CA ALA A 62 6.92 -9.14 -15.36
C ALA A 62 6.07 -7.86 -15.19
N LEU A 63 6.71 -6.71 -14.96
CA LEU A 63 6.04 -5.41 -14.89
C LEU A 63 5.39 -5.03 -16.23
N ASP A 64 6.09 -5.25 -17.34
CA ASP A 64 5.57 -4.99 -18.69
C ASP A 64 4.35 -5.88 -19.01
N ASN A 65 4.40 -7.17 -18.66
CA ASN A 65 3.28 -8.08 -18.85
C ASN A 65 2.08 -7.74 -17.95
N ALA A 66 2.33 -7.27 -16.73
CA ALA A 66 1.29 -6.74 -15.87
C ALA A 66 0.60 -5.55 -16.54
N CYS A 67 1.36 -4.59 -17.09
CA CYS A 67 0.77 -3.45 -17.81
C CYS A 67 -0.03 -3.83 -19.05
N ARG A 68 0.43 -4.82 -19.83
CA ARG A 68 -0.30 -5.33 -21.00
C ARG A 68 -1.61 -6.04 -20.64
N SER A 69 -1.76 -6.47 -19.40
CA SER A 69 -2.97 -7.13 -18.91
C SER A 69 -4.06 -6.14 -18.51
N LEU A 70 -3.79 -4.82 -18.54
CA LEU A 70 -4.76 -3.76 -18.25
C LEU A 70 -5.40 -3.27 -19.56
N PRO A 71 -6.63 -3.69 -19.91
CA PRO A 71 -7.31 -3.24 -21.14
C PRO A 71 -7.62 -1.74 -21.12
N GLU A 72 -7.82 -1.16 -19.94
CA GLU A 72 -7.91 0.28 -19.73
C GLU A 72 -6.76 0.74 -18.82
N GLY A 73 -6.00 1.76 -19.25
CA GLY A 73 -4.92 2.33 -18.44
C GLY A 73 -3.52 1.73 -18.67
N GLN A 74 -3.34 0.90 -19.71
CA GLN A 74 -2.02 0.39 -20.13
C GLN A 74 -0.97 1.50 -20.21
N GLU A 75 -1.25 2.61 -20.92
CA GLU A 75 -0.30 3.74 -21.07
C GLU A 75 0.10 4.36 -19.71
N LYS A 76 -0.83 4.43 -18.76
CA LYS A 76 -0.55 4.95 -17.41
C LYS A 76 0.33 3.97 -16.63
N CYS A 77 0.10 2.67 -16.80
CA CYS A 77 0.93 1.63 -16.22
C CYS A 77 2.35 1.64 -16.82
N GLU A 78 2.47 1.73 -18.15
CA GLU A 78 3.75 1.79 -18.85
C GLU A 78 4.56 3.03 -18.43
N ASN A 79 3.91 4.19 -18.29
CA ASN A 79 4.55 5.38 -17.73
C ASN A 79 5.00 5.17 -16.27
N PHE A 80 4.16 4.54 -15.44
CA PHE A 80 4.51 4.21 -14.06
C PHE A 80 5.71 3.27 -13.98
N VAL A 81 5.72 2.19 -14.76
CA VAL A 81 6.83 1.23 -14.85
C VAL A 81 8.08 1.89 -15.45
N GLY A 82 7.93 2.79 -16.43
CA GLY A 82 9.04 3.56 -16.98
C GLY A 82 9.74 4.48 -15.96
N VAL A 83 8.96 5.06 -15.03
CA VAL A 83 9.50 5.96 -13.99
C VAL A 83 10.01 5.18 -12.77
N TYR A 84 9.26 4.19 -12.30
CA TYR A 84 9.51 3.53 -11.01
C TYR A 84 10.02 2.08 -11.14
N GLY A 85 10.03 1.49 -12.34
CA GLY A 85 10.28 0.07 -12.56
C GLY A 85 11.62 -0.43 -12.00
N SER A 86 12.71 0.33 -12.14
CA SER A 86 14.01 -0.03 -11.56
C SER A 86 14.00 -0.03 -10.02
N LEU A 87 13.31 0.95 -9.42
CA LEU A 87 13.18 1.06 -7.97
C LEU A 87 12.30 -0.08 -7.43
N ILE A 88 11.16 -0.32 -8.07
CA ILE A 88 10.26 -1.44 -7.79
C ILE A 88 10.98 -2.77 -7.91
N ALA A 89 11.79 -2.97 -8.96
CA ALA A 89 12.57 -4.18 -9.15
C ALA A 89 13.59 -4.41 -8.04
N ASN A 90 14.23 -3.34 -7.55
CA ASN A 90 15.12 -3.43 -6.40
C ASN A 90 14.36 -3.88 -5.14
N PHE A 91 13.21 -3.27 -4.87
CA PHE A 91 12.39 -3.63 -3.71
C PHE A 91 11.82 -5.05 -3.78
N LEU A 92 11.38 -5.49 -4.97
CA LEU A 92 10.96 -6.87 -5.20
C LEU A 92 12.14 -7.85 -4.97
N GLY A 93 13.36 -7.46 -5.34
CA GLY A 93 14.58 -8.21 -5.02
C GLY A 93 14.89 -8.30 -3.53
N GLN A 94 14.38 -7.37 -2.72
CA GLN A 94 14.54 -7.32 -1.26
C GLN A 94 13.36 -7.94 -0.48
N ASP A 95 12.43 -8.62 -1.14
CA ASP A 95 11.27 -9.27 -0.49
C ASP A 95 10.27 -8.30 0.15
N LEU A 96 10.18 -7.06 -0.36
CA LEU A 96 9.13 -6.15 0.08
C LEU A 96 7.76 -6.57 -0.46
N SER A 97 6.73 -6.38 0.37
CA SER A 97 5.33 -6.57 -0.04
C SER A 97 4.87 -5.48 -1.01
N SER A 98 3.85 -5.77 -1.82
CA SER A 98 3.24 -4.78 -2.72
C SER A 98 2.81 -3.51 -1.97
N ALA A 99 2.22 -3.64 -0.79
CA ALA A 99 1.84 -2.51 0.06
C ALA A 99 3.05 -1.64 0.48
N ALA A 100 4.14 -2.26 0.94
CA ALA A 100 5.35 -1.54 1.35
C ALA A 100 6.01 -0.82 0.16
N ILE A 101 6.03 -1.45 -1.02
CA ILE A 101 6.55 -0.84 -2.24
C ILE A 101 5.70 0.36 -2.65
N CYS A 102 4.38 0.21 -2.67
CA CYS A 102 3.47 1.28 -3.06
C CYS A 102 3.48 2.47 -2.09
N ALA A 103 3.71 2.22 -0.80
CA ALA A 103 3.97 3.27 0.18
C ALA A 103 5.32 3.95 -0.06
N ALA A 104 6.38 3.19 -0.34
CA ALA A 104 7.73 3.72 -0.57
C ALA A 104 7.82 4.63 -1.80
N VAL A 105 7.01 4.39 -2.84
CA VAL A 105 6.91 5.29 -4.02
C VAL A 105 5.89 6.42 -3.83
N GLY A 106 5.30 6.55 -2.65
CA GLY A 106 4.39 7.64 -2.28
C GLY A 106 2.98 7.53 -2.87
N LEU A 107 2.59 6.34 -3.36
CA LEU A 107 1.27 6.11 -3.94
C LEU A 107 0.25 5.63 -2.91
N CYS A 108 0.67 4.86 -1.90
CA CYS A 108 -0.17 4.47 -0.77
C CYS A 108 0.29 5.16 0.52
N GLU A 109 -0.57 5.19 1.55
CA GLU A 109 -0.10 5.53 2.90
C GLU A 109 0.79 4.43 3.46
N ALA A 110 1.77 4.83 4.27
CA ALA A 110 2.77 3.96 4.89
C ALA A 110 2.28 3.31 6.18
#